data_AF-A0A7J7VQN9-F1
#
_entry.id   AF-A0A7J7VQN9-F1
#
_cell.length_a   1.000
_cell.length_b   1.000
_cell.length_c   1.000
_cell.angle_alpha   90.00
_cell.angle_beta   90.00
_cell.angle_gamma   90.00
#
_symmetry.space_group_name_H-M   'P 1'
#
loop_
_entity.id
_entity.type
_entity.pdbx_description
1 polymer ?
#
loop_
_entity_poly.entity_id
_entity_poly.type
_entity_poly.pdbx_seq_one_letter_code
_entity_poly.pdbx_strand_id
1 'polypeptide(L)'
;MDSQKEALQRIISTLANKNDEIQNFIDTLNQTLKGVQENSSNILAELDEEFDSLYSILDEVKESMINSIKQEQARKSQELQSQLSQCNNALENSEELLEFATRSLDIKEAEEFSKVKKKKKKKKKKTPTKKPLN
;
A
#
# COMPACT_ATOMS: atom_id res chain seq x y z
N MET A 1 50.71 75.66 -23.89
CA MET A 1 49.35 75.47 -23.33
C MET A 1 48.57 74.42 -24.10
N ASP A 2 48.65 74.37 -25.43
CA ASP A 2 47.87 73.40 -26.23
C ASP A 2 48.24 71.93 -26.00
N SER A 3 49.53 71.60 -25.82
CA SER A 3 49.98 70.22 -25.56
C SER A 3 49.42 69.63 -24.25
N GLN A 4 49.28 70.45 -23.20
CA GLN A 4 48.67 70.01 -21.93
C GLN A 4 47.17 69.78 -22.07
N LYS A 5 46.49 70.59 -22.90
CA LYS A 5 45.06 70.44 -23.18
C LYS A 5 44.77 69.17 -23.98
N GLU A 6 45.59 68.84 -24.98
CA GLU A 6 45.49 67.58 -25.73
C GLU A 6 45.74 66.35 -24.84
N ALA A 7 46.75 66.40 -23.96
CA ALA A 7 47.03 65.32 -23.03
C ALA A 7 45.84 65.07 -22.08
N LEU A 8 45.23 66.14 -21.56
CA LEU A 8 44.03 66.04 -20.73
C LEU A 8 42.85 65.45 -21.50
N GLN A 9 42.64 65.86 -22.76
CA GLN A 9 41.58 65.29 -23.61
C GLN A 9 41.77 63.79 -23.82
N ARG A 10 43.00 63.31 -24.07
CA ARG A 10 43.28 61.86 -24.19
C ARG A 10 42.98 61.11 -22.89
N ILE A 11 43.33 61.69 -21.74
CA ILE A 11 43.01 61.12 -20.42
C ILE A 11 41.50 61.03 -20.23
N ILE A 12 40.75 62.09 -20.56
CA ILE A 12 39.29 62.12 -20.47
C ILE A 12 38.69 61.02 -21.36
N SER A 13 39.10 60.90 -22.62
CA SER A 13 38.62 59.84 -23.51
C SER A 13 38.94 58.44 -22.98
N THR A 14 40.12 58.24 -22.41
CA THR A 14 40.50 56.95 -21.81
C THR A 14 39.63 56.60 -20.60
N LEU A 15 39.32 57.59 -19.75
CA LEU A 15 38.44 57.39 -18.61
C LEU A 15 37.00 57.14 -19.03
N ALA A 16 36.50 57.84 -20.05
CA ALA A 16 35.17 57.60 -20.61
C ALA A 16 35.05 56.15 -21.14
N ASN A 17 36.02 55.71 -21.96
CA ASN A 17 36.02 54.33 -22.47
C ASN A 17 36.08 53.29 -21.33
N LYS A 18 36.90 53.53 -20.30
CA LYS A 18 36.98 52.63 -19.13
C LYS A 18 35.67 52.61 -18.34
N ASN A 19 34.97 53.73 -18.21
CA ASN A 19 33.66 53.77 -17.57
C ASN A 19 32.63 52.96 -18.37
N ASP A 20 32.64 53.06 -19.70
CA ASP A 20 31.74 52.27 -20.56
C ASP A 20 32.04 50.76 -20.45
N GLU A 21 33.33 50.38 -20.42
CA GLU A 21 33.75 48.99 -20.18
C GLU A 21 33.29 48.46 -18.82
N ILE A 22 33.45 49.26 -17.75
CA ILE A 22 32.98 48.91 -16.41
C ILE A 22 31.46 48.75 -16.40
N GLN A 23 30.72 49.64 -17.05
CA GLN A 23 29.26 49.56 -17.13
C GLN A 23 28.81 48.28 -17.84
N ASN A 24 29.41 47.96 -18.99
CA ASN A 24 29.13 46.71 -19.72
C ASN A 24 29.46 45.47 -18.87
N PHE A 25 30.55 45.52 -18.10
CA PHE A 25 30.92 44.43 -17.20
C PHE A 25 29.91 44.27 -16.05
N ILE A 26 29.43 45.35 -15.46
CA ILE A 26 28.36 45.34 -14.46
C ILE A 26 27.09 44.71 -15.04
N ASP A 27 26.69 45.07 -16.26
CA ASP A 27 25.50 44.52 -16.89
C ASP A 27 25.65 43.00 -17.14
N THR A 28 26.83 42.56 -17.56
CA THR A 28 27.16 41.15 -17.74
C THR A 28 27.10 40.38 -16.42
N LEU A 29 27.64 40.94 -15.34
CA LEU A 29 27.57 40.35 -14.00
C LEU A 29 26.12 40.24 -13.51
N ASN A 30 25.30 41.27 -13.72
CA ASN A 30 23.89 41.25 -13.33
C ASN A 30 23.11 40.17 -14.10
N GLN A 31 23.36 40.01 -15.40
CA GLN A 31 22.74 38.94 -16.20
C GLN A 31 23.19 37.55 -15.73
N THR A 32 24.48 37.38 -15.44
CA THR A 32 25.03 36.12 -14.94
C THR A 32 24.45 35.76 -13.58
N LEU A 33 24.36 36.73 -12.66
CA LEU A 33 23.75 36.55 -11.35
C LEU A 33 22.29 36.12 -11.47
N LYS A 34 21.52 36.79 -12.32
CA LYS A 34 20.13 36.45 -12.60
C LYS A 34 20.00 35.02 -13.12
N GLY A 35 20.84 34.64 -14.10
CA GLY A 35 20.85 33.28 -14.64
C GLY A 35 21.16 32.21 -13.58
N VAL A 36 22.10 32.48 -12.68
CA VAL A 36 22.41 31.57 -11.56
C VAL A 36 21.23 31.45 -10.60
N GLN A 37 20.56 32.56 -10.27
CA GLN A 37 19.40 32.56 -9.38
C GLN A 37 18.21 31.80 -9.98
N GLU A 38 17.89 32.04 -11.25
CA GLU A 38 16.82 31.33 -11.96
C GLU A 38 17.12 29.84 -12.07
N ASN A 39 18.34 29.47 -12.47
CA ASN A 39 18.74 28.06 -12.56
C ASN A 39 18.65 27.36 -11.21
N SER A 40 19.14 27.99 -10.13
CA SER A 40 19.04 27.42 -8.79
C SER A 40 17.60 27.25 -8.35
N SER A 41 16.72 28.22 -8.63
CA SER A 41 15.31 28.13 -8.29
C SER A 41 14.61 27.01 -9.06
N ASN A 42 14.93 26.85 -10.35
CA ASN A 42 14.33 25.81 -11.19
C ASN A 42 14.73 24.41 -10.72
N ILE A 43 16.03 24.18 -10.48
CA ILE A 43 16.52 22.88 -10.02
C ILE A 43 15.95 22.52 -8.64
N LEU A 44 15.77 23.50 -7.75
CA LEU A 44 15.11 23.26 -6.45
C LEU A 44 13.65 22.86 -6.62
N ALA A 45 12.90 23.53 -7.51
CA ALA A 45 11.51 23.17 -7.79
C ALA A 45 11.39 21.77 -8.43
N GLU A 46 12.24 21.44 -9.40
CA GLU A 46 12.29 20.11 -10.01
C GLU A 46 12.59 19.03 -8.97
N LEU A 47 13.51 19.30 -8.03
CA LEU A 47 13.82 18.36 -6.94
C LEU A 47 12.62 18.15 -6.01
N ASP A 48 11.92 19.23 -5.65
CA ASP A 48 10.71 19.14 -4.81
C ASP A 48 9.60 18.33 -5.51
N GLU A 49 9.39 18.53 -6.81
CA GLU A 49 8.43 17.75 -7.61
C GLU A 49 8.77 16.25 -7.66
N GLU A 50 10.05 15.90 -7.79
CA GLU A 50 10.50 14.50 -7.73
C GLU A 50 10.25 13.87 -6.35
N PHE A 51 10.43 14.62 -5.26
CA PHE A 51 10.10 14.13 -3.92
C PHE A 51 8.60 13.95 -3.72
N ASP A 52 7.78 14.87 -4.22
CA ASP A 52 6.31 14.73 -4.19
C ASP A 52 5.84 13.48 -4.94
N SER A 53 6.44 13.20 -6.11
CA SER A 53 6.21 11.97 -6.87
C SER A 53 6.59 10.72 -6.05
N LEU A 54 7.76 10.72 -5.42
CA LEU A 54 8.21 9.62 -4.56
C LEU A 54 7.26 9.40 -3.37
N TYR A 55 6.75 10.46 -2.74
CA TYR A 55 5.78 10.35 -1.66
C TYR A 55 4.46 9.75 -2.13
N SER A 56 3.97 10.13 -3.32
CA SER A 56 2.76 9.55 -3.91
C SER A 56 2.92 8.04 -4.13
N ILE A 57 4.03 7.62 -4.74
CA ILE A 57 4.32 6.20 -4.97
C ILE A 57 4.41 5.44 -3.64
N LEU A 58 5.06 6.02 -2.63
CA LEU A 58 5.19 5.39 -1.32
C LEU A 58 3.81 5.20 -0.65
N ASP A 59 2.92 6.18 -0.73
CA ASP A 59 1.58 6.07 -0.15
C ASP A 59 0.71 5.06 -0.91
N GLU A 60 0.79 5.01 -2.24
CA GLU A 60 0.13 3.98 -3.06
C GLU A 60 0.57 2.56 -2.67
N VAL A 61 1.88 2.33 -2.52
CA VAL A 61 2.42 1.03 -2.11
C VAL A 61 1.97 0.67 -0.70
N LYS A 62 2.00 1.63 0.22
CA LYS A 62 1.52 1.45 1.60
C LYS A 62 0.05 1.06 1.63
N GLU A 63 -0.82 1.76 0.90
CA GLU A 63 -2.25 1.43 0.83
C GLU A 63 -2.50 0.06 0.19
N SER A 64 -1.73 -0.29 -0.84
CA SER A 64 -1.78 -1.63 -1.46
C SER A 64 -1.43 -2.75 -0.46
N MET A 65 -0.38 -2.56 0.34
CA MET A 65 0.00 -3.51 1.39
C MET A 65 -1.07 -3.62 2.48
N ILE A 66 -1.63 -2.50 2.94
CA ILE A 66 -2.72 -2.46 3.92
C ILE A 66 -3.94 -3.24 3.40
N ASN A 67 -4.32 -3.01 2.15
CA ASN A 67 -5.45 -3.70 1.53
C ASN A 67 -5.20 -5.20 1.40
N SER A 68 -3.99 -5.60 1.04
CA SER A 68 -3.58 -7.01 0.98
C SER A 68 -3.71 -7.70 2.34
N ILE A 69 -3.27 -7.04 3.43
CA ILE A 69 -3.41 -7.55 4.80
C ILE A 69 -4.89 -7.69 5.19
N LYS A 70 -5.70 -6.65 4.95
CA LYS A 70 -7.14 -6.67 5.26
C LYS A 70 -7.87 -7.79 4.51
N GLN A 71 -7.57 -7.98 3.23
CA GLN A 71 -8.17 -9.04 2.42
C GLN A 71 -7.79 -10.42 2.95
N GLU A 72 -6.52 -10.63 3.28
CA GLU A 72 -6.04 -11.90 3.82
C GLU A 72 -6.64 -12.21 5.19
N GLN A 73 -6.76 -11.19 6.05
CA GLN A 73 -7.46 -11.29 7.34
C GLN A 73 -8.92 -11.70 7.16
N ALA A 74 -9.64 -11.05 6.24
CA ALA A 74 -11.04 -11.36 5.95
C ALA A 74 -11.20 -12.79 5.43
N ARG A 75 -10.35 -13.20 4.49
CA ARG A 75 -10.33 -14.56 3.93
C ARG A 75 -10.15 -15.61 5.02
N LYS A 76 -9.11 -15.48 5.85
CA LYS A 76 -8.84 -16.41 6.96
C LYS A 76 -9.98 -16.45 7.97
N SER A 77 -10.56 -15.30 8.29
CA SER A 77 -11.67 -15.20 9.24
C SER A 77 -12.91 -15.92 8.70
N GLN A 78 -13.24 -15.73 7.41
CA GLN A 78 -14.37 -16.39 6.76
C GLN A 78 -14.16 -17.91 6.69
N GLU A 79 -12.94 -18.35 6.38
CA GLU A 79 -12.59 -19.77 6.36
C GLU A 79 -12.77 -20.42 7.75
N LEU A 80 -12.25 -19.79 8.80
CA LEU A 80 -12.41 -20.27 10.18
C LEU A 80 -13.88 -20.30 10.61
N GLN A 81 -14.67 -19.28 10.28
CA GLN A 81 -16.11 -19.27 10.55
C GLN A 81 -16.84 -20.41 9.84
N SER A 82 -16.47 -20.69 8.58
CA SER A 82 -17.03 -21.82 7.82
C SER A 82 -16.66 -23.16 8.47
N GLN A 83 -15.42 -23.33 8.92
CA GLN A 83 -14.97 -24.53 9.62
C GLN A 83 -15.71 -24.70 10.95
N LEU A 84 -15.85 -23.63 11.75
CA LEU A 84 -16.61 -23.65 13.00
C LEU A 84 -18.08 -24.05 12.78
N SER A 85 -18.73 -23.48 11.78
CA SER A 85 -20.11 -23.84 11.40
C SER A 85 -20.22 -25.33 11.04
N GLN A 86 -19.27 -25.85 10.24
CA GLN A 86 -19.23 -27.27 9.89
C GLN A 86 -19.02 -28.17 11.12
N CYS A 87 -18.12 -27.80 12.02
CA CYS A 87 -17.87 -28.53 13.27
C CYS A 87 -19.09 -28.53 14.19
N ASN A 88 -19.77 -27.39 14.35
CA ASN A 88 -20.99 -27.29 15.15
C ASN A 88 -22.10 -28.18 14.59
N ASN A 89 -22.32 -28.14 13.27
CA ASN A 89 -23.28 -29.02 12.61
C ASN A 89 -22.92 -30.50 12.78
N ALA A 90 -21.63 -30.85 12.70
CA ALA A 90 -21.17 -32.23 12.89
C ALA A 90 -21.37 -32.70 14.34
N LEU A 91 -21.13 -31.81 15.31
CA LEU A 91 -21.35 -32.06 16.73
C LEU A 91 -22.84 -32.31 17.02
N GLU A 92 -23.72 -31.42 16.58
CA GLU A 92 -25.18 -31.56 16.74
C GLU A 92 -25.68 -32.89 16.16
N ASN A 93 -25.27 -33.23 14.93
CA ASN A 93 -25.61 -34.52 14.32
C ASN A 93 -25.10 -35.73 15.13
N SER A 94 -23.91 -35.60 15.75
CA SER A 94 -23.34 -36.65 16.59
C SER A 94 -24.11 -36.80 17.91
N GLU A 95 -24.52 -35.70 18.52
CA GLU A 95 -25.34 -35.66 19.73
C GLU A 95 -26.72 -36.28 19.47
N GLU A 96 -27.38 -35.95 18.36
CA GLU A 96 -28.64 -36.59 17.95
C GLU A 96 -28.48 -38.10 17.75
N LEU A 97 -27.39 -38.52 17.10
CA LEU A 97 -27.09 -39.93 16.86
C LEU A 97 -26.83 -40.69 18.16
N LEU A 98 -26.17 -40.05 19.12
CA LEU A 98 -25.92 -40.59 20.45
C LEU A 98 -27.22 -40.70 21.24
N GLU A 99 -28.05 -39.66 21.26
CA GLU A 99 -29.35 -39.69 21.93
C GLU A 99 -30.23 -40.81 21.35
N PHE A 100 -30.30 -40.90 20.01
CA PHE A 100 -31.01 -41.98 19.32
C PHE A 100 -30.46 -43.36 19.70
N ALA A 101 -29.13 -43.49 19.81
CA ALA A 101 -28.47 -44.73 20.24
C ALA A 101 -28.92 -45.16 21.63
N THR A 102 -28.90 -44.22 22.58
CA THR A 102 -29.24 -44.45 23.97
C THR A 102 -30.69 -44.89 24.09
N ARG A 103 -31.63 -44.15 23.47
CA ARG A 103 -33.06 -44.52 23.44
C ARG A 103 -33.31 -45.89 22.80
N SER A 104 -32.46 -46.31 21.86
CA SER A 104 -32.59 -47.62 21.22
C SER A 104 -32.29 -48.78 22.17
N LEU A 105 -31.47 -48.57 23.21
CA LEU A 105 -31.11 -49.61 24.17
C LEU A 105 -32.29 -49.98 25.09
N ASP A 106 -33.25 -49.08 25.25
CA ASP A 106 -34.45 -49.30 26.08
C ASP A 106 -35.55 -50.10 25.35
N ILE A 107 -35.35 -50.44 24.08
CA ILE A 107 -36.32 -51.19 23.27
C ILE A 107 -36.29 -52.67 23.65
N LYS A 108 -37.40 -53.17 24.23
CA LYS A 108 -37.55 -54.56 24.67
C LYS A 108 -37.97 -55.53 23.55
N GLU A 109 -38.58 -55.03 22.47
CA GLU A 109 -39.01 -55.85 21.32
C GLU A 109 -37.92 -55.98 20.25
N ALA A 110 -37.58 -57.22 19.88
CA ALA A 110 -36.49 -57.53 18.96
C ALA A 110 -36.71 -57.01 17.52
N GLU A 111 -37.96 -57.00 17.03
CA GLU A 111 -38.29 -56.46 15.70
C GLU A 111 -38.12 -54.94 15.63
N GLU A 112 -38.62 -54.23 16.65
CA GLU A 112 -38.48 -52.78 16.75
C GLU A 112 -37.01 -52.37 16.94
N PHE A 113 -36.25 -53.11 17.74
CA PHE A 113 -34.80 -52.89 17.89
C PHE A 113 -34.06 -53.06 16.54
N SER A 114 -34.41 -54.07 15.76
CA SER A 114 -33.81 -54.33 14.44
C SER A 114 -34.12 -53.20 13.43
N LYS A 115 -35.35 -52.67 13.42
CA LYS A 115 -35.73 -51.51 12.59
C LYS A 115 -34.96 -50.25 12.98
N VAL A 116 -34.85 -49.97 14.28
CA VAL A 116 -34.15 -48.81 14.82
C VAL A 116 -32.64 -48.87 14.56
N LYS A 117 -32.01 -50.05 14.71
CA LYS A 117 -30.60 -50.29 14.35
C LYS A 117 -30.31 -50.03 12.86
N LYS A 118 -31.22 -50.42 11.96
CA LYS A 118 -31.10 -50.12 10.52
C LYS A 118 -31.20 -48.63 10.23
N LYS A 119 -32.10 -47.89 10.91
CA LYS A 119 -32.22 -46.43 10.80
C LYS A 119 -30.94 -45.72 11.28
N LYS A 120 -30.37 -46.12 12.42
CA LYS A 120 -29.08 -45.59 12.92
C LYS A 120 -27.93 -45.78 11.94
N LYS A 121 -27.80 -46.99 11.36
CA LYS A 121 -26.78 -47.28 10.32
C LYS A 121 -26.92 -46.38 9.10
N LYS A 122 -28.14 -46.04 8.69
CA LYS A 122 -28.37 -45.10 7.58
C LYS A 122 -28.01 -43.66 7.95
N LYS A 123 -28.38 -43.19 9.15
CA LYS A 123 -28.02 -41.84 9.62
C LYS A 123 -26.50 -41.64 9.77
N LYS A 124 -25.79 -42.61 10.35
CA LYS A 124 -24.31 -42.59 10.47
C LYS A 124 -23.57 -42.48 9.12
N LYS A 125 -24.16 -43.00 8.04
CA LYS A 125 -23.57 -42.91 6.69
C LYS A 125 -23.77 -41.53 6.03
N LYS A 126 -24.70 -40.71 6.52
CA LYS A 126 -25.01 -39.39 5.96
C LYS A 126 -24.25 -38.24 6.62
N THR A 127 -23.68 -38.44 7.81
CA THR A 127 -22.79 -37.48 8.45
C THR A 127 -21.50 -37.33 7.62
N PRO A 128 -21.20 -36.14 7.07
CA PRO A 128 -20.04 -35.94 6.22
C PRO A 128 -18.77 -35.93 7.08
N THR A 129 -18.01 -37.02 7.06
CA THR A 129 -16.63 -37.02 7.57
C THR A 129 -15.72 -36.37 6.52
N LYS A 130 -15.65 -35.03 6.48
CA LYS A 130 -14.56 -34.38 5.75
C LYS A 130 -13.30 -34.48 6.61
N LYS A 131 -12.25 -35.13 6.07
CA LYS A 131 -10.90 -35.09 6.63
C LYS A 131 -10.47 -33.63 6.76
N PRO A 132 -9.80 -33.22 7.87
CA PRO A 132 -9.10 -31.94 7.87
C PRO A 132 -8.02 -32.01 6.79
N LEU A 133 -8.02 -31.05 5.86
CA LEU A 133 -6.87 -30.86 4.98
C LEU A 133 -5.77 -30.23 5.85
N ASN A 134 -4.61 -30.89 5.88
CA ASN A 134 -3.35 -30.35 6.39
C ASN A 134 -3.02 -29.01 5.74
#